data_AF-A0A957P5Z9-F1
#
_entry.id   AF-A0A957P5Z9-F1
#
_cell.length_a   1.000
_cell.length_b   1.000
_cell.length_c   1.000
_cell.angle_alpha   90.00
_cell.angle_beta   90.00
_cell.angle_gamma   90.00
#
_symmetry.space_group_name_H-M   'P 1'
#
loop_
_entity.id
_entity.type
_entity.pdbx_description
1 polymer ?
#
loop_
_entity_poly.entity_id
_entity_poly.type
_entity_poly.pdbx_seq_one_letter_code
_entity_poly.pdbx_strand_id
1 'polypeptide(L)'
;YSDPETGQTCQDCHMRAGDVNYFAYPTRGGVIRDPNQVHNHRMFGESMLQNAMTLTATAQLENGQIVVDVTVTNDQTGHHVPTDSPLRHVMLVVEAQNGQQQLLPLVAGPLLPEWTGDFAGKPGHAYAKILQDEWTGEFPTGAIWRPVQIKEDTRLAAMSSDVSQYTFAAPDDGSATVKVQVLYRKAFQQLAEWKGWDDPVVVMEKIQIQVGEP
;
A
#
# COMPACT_ATOMS: atom_id res chain seq x y z
N TYR A 1 -0.37 8.11 -19.16
CA TYR A 1 -1.79 8.21 -18.76
C TYR A 1 -2.52 9.31 -19.53
N SER A 2 -1.93 10.48 -19.79
CA SER A 2 -2.52 11.53 -20.66
C SER A 2 -2.41 11.26 -22.16
N ASP A 3 -2.25 10.00 -22.55
CA ASP A 3 -2.16 9.63 -23.96
C ASP A 3 -3.56 9.78 -24.58
N PRO A 4 -3.73 10.49 -25.70
CA PRO A 4 -5.05 10.78 -26.25
C PRO A 4 -5.76 9.55 -26.85
N GLU A 5 -5.04 8.44 -27.09
CA GLU A 5 -5.61 7.22 -27.69
C GLU A 5 -5.76 6.08 -26.68
N THR A 6 -4.82 5.94 -25.75
CA THR A 6 -4.72 4.83 -24.78
C THR A 6 -4.85 5.28 -23.33
N GLY A 7 -4.90 6.59 -23.11
CA GLY A 7 -5.11 7.17 -21.80
C GLY A 7 -6.51 6.87 -21.29
N GLN A 8 -6.60 6.64 -19.98
CA GLN A 8 -7.87 6.61 -19.27
C GLN A 8 -8.05 7.95 -18.55
N THR A 9 -9.28 8.35 -18.32
CA THR A 9 -9.65 9.49 -17.49
C THR A 9 -9.91 9.03 -16.06
N CYS A 10 -9.93 9.98 -15.12
CA CYS A 10 -10.32 9.69 -13.74
C CYS A 10 -11.71 9.01 -13.67
N GLN A 11 -12.62 9.42 -14.56
CA GLN A 11 -13.99 8.94 -14.65
C GLN A 11 -14.09 7.50 -15.17
N ASP A 12 -13.21 7.11 -16.10
CA ASP A 12 -13.19 5.74 -16.63
C ASP A 12 -12.93 4.71 -15.52
N CYS A 13 -12.09 5.06 -14.53
CA CYS A 13 -11.83 4.21 -13.37
C CYS A 13 -12.81 4.45 -12.21
N HIS A 14 -13.07 5.70 -11.81
CA HIS A 14 -13.78 6.04 -10.57
C HIS A 14 -15.28 6.35 -10.73
N MET A 15 -15.77 6.52 -11.96
CA MET A 15 -17.17 6.84 -12.25
C MET A 15 -17.76 5.94 -13.35
N ARG A 16 -17.43 4.64 -13.30
CA ARG A 16 -17.88 3.66 -14.30
C ARG A 16 -19.38 3.78 -14.60
N ALA A 17 -19.73 3.73 -15.87
CA ALA A 17 -21.12 3.74 -16.33
C ALA A 17 -21.64 2.30 -16.53
N GLY A 18 -22.94 2.16 -16.77
CA GLY A 18 -23.56 0.89 -17.17
C GLY A 18 -24.30 0.14 -16.07
N ASP A 19 -24.18 0.56 -14.81
CA ASP A 19 -24.83 -0.13 -13.67
C ASP A 19 -26.35 0.08 -13.61
N VAL A 20 -26.84 1.23 -14.13
CA VAL A 20 -28.24 1.66 -14.01
C VAL A 20 -28.69 2.47 -15.23
N ASN A 21 -29.99 2.50 -15.50
CA ASN A 21 -30.60 3.29 -16.60
C ASN A 21 -31.32 4.57 -16.12
N TYR A 22 -31.23 4.90 -14.83
CA TYR A 22 -31.79 6.13 -14.25
C TYR A 22 -30.72 6.89 -13.45
N PHE A 23 -30.62 8.20 -13.68
CA PHE A 23 -29.71 9.08 -12.90
C PHE A 23 -30.34 9.59 -11.58
N ALA A 24 -31.65 9.44 -11.41
CA ALA A 24 -32.42 9.78 -10.22
C ALA A 24 -33.58 8.78 -10.07
N TYR A 25 -34.16 8.66 -8.88
CA TYR A 25 -35.31 7.77 -8.69
C TYR A 25 -36.48 8.13 -9.63
N PRO A 26 -37.15 7.16 -10.27
CA PRO A 26 -38.28 7.43 -11.18
C PRO A 26 -39.38 8.27 -10.52
N THR A 27 -39.65 8.02 -9.24
CA THR A 27 -40.64 8.75 -8.42
C THR A 27 -40.24 10.20 -8.10
N ARG A 28 -39.02 10.61 -8.45
CA ARG A 28 -38.46 11.95 -8.21
C ARG A 28 -38.06 12.65 -9.52
N GLY A 29 -38.67 12.26 -10.65
CA GLY A 29 -38.40 12.84 -11.96
C GLY A 29 -37.23 12.20 -12.72
N GLY A 30 -36.80 11.01 -12.31
CA GLY A 30 -35.79 10.24 -13.04
C GLY A 30 -36.29 9.86 -14.44
N VAL A 31 -35.47 10.15 -15.44
CA VAL A 31 -35.73 9.79 -16.84
C VAL A 31 -34.80 8.64 -17.24
N ILE A 32 -35.32 7.71 -18.03
CA ILE A 32 -34.53 6.61 -18.61
C ILE A 32 -33.46 7.20 -19.53
N ARG A 33 -32.22 6.74 -19.36
CA ARG A 33 -31.10 7.01 -20.27
C ARG A 33 -30.43 5.70 -20.67
N ASP A 34 -29.64 5.75 -21.73
CA ASP A 34 -28.69 4.69 -22.03
C ASP A 34 -27.80 4.46 -20.78
N PRO A 35 -27.70 3.23 -20.25
CA PRO A 35 -26.87 2.93 -19.08
C PRO A 35 -25.42 3.41 -19.20
N ASN A 36 -24.85 3.39 -20.40
CA ASN A 36 -23.48 3.85 -20.64
C ASN A 36 -23.32 5.37 -20.50
N GLN A 37 -24.42 6.12 -20.40
CA GLN A 37 -24.42 7.55 -20.11
C GLN A 37 -24.67 7.85 -18.63
N VAL A 38 -24.99 6.85 -17.81
CA VAL A 38 -25.25 7.02 -16.37
C VAL A 38 -24.04 6.55 -15.57
N HIS A 39 -23.26 7.52 -15.12
CA HIS A 39 -22.00 7.29 -14.41
C HIS A 39 -22.22 7.13 -12.90
N ASN A 40 -21.52 6.18 -12.29
CA ASN A 40 -21.61 5.92 -10.87
C ASN A 40 -20.91 7.04 -10.07
N HIS A 41 -21.60 7.63 -9.08
CA HIS A 41 -21.07 8.70 -8.23
C HIS A 41 -20.72 8.23 -6.81
N ARG A 42 -20.70 6.92 -6.56
CA ARG A 42 -20.29 6.37 -5.26
C ARG A 42 -18.79 6.49 -5.03
N MET A 43 -17.98 6.61 -6.10
CA MET A 43 -16.54 6.84 -6.04
C MET A 43 -15.85 5.91 -5.03
N PHE A 44 -16.06 4.60 -5.18
CA PHE A 44 -15.68 3.60 -4.19
C PHE A 44 -14.17 3.58 -3.93
N GLY A 45 -13.73 4.17 -2.82
CA GLY A 45 -12.30 4.16 -2.44
C GLY A 45 -11.84 2.82 -1.86
N GLU A 46 -12.57 2.28 -0.89
CA GLU A 46 -12.10 1.14 -0.08
C GLU A 46 -12.05 -0.19 -0.84
N SER A 47 -13.07 -0.50 -1.66
CA SER A 47 -13.07 -1.71 -2.50
C SER A 47 -12.05 -1.65 -3.63
N MET A 48 -11.59 -0.45 -4.00
CA MET A 48 -10.53 -0.24 -4.99
C MET A 48 -9.14 -0.25 -4.36
N LEU A 49 -9.03 -0.11 -3.04
CA LEU A 49 -7.76 -0.12 -2.34
C LEU A 49 -7.14 -1.51 -2.32
N GLN A 50 -7.98 -2.54 -2.08
CA GLN A 50 -7.62 -3.92 -2.37
C GLN A 50 -7.49 -4.06 -3.90
N ASN A 51 -6.42 -4.70 -4.38
CA ASN A 51 -6.05 -4.79 -5.80
C ASN A 51 -5.50 -3.50 -6.46
N ALA A 52 -5.18 -2.42 -5.72
CA ALA A 52 -4.55 -1.25 -6.34
C ALA A 52 -3.08 -1.50 -6.76
N MET A 53 -2.46 -2.54 -6.21
CA MET A 53 -1.07 -2.90 -6.41
C MET A 53 -0.95 -4.41 -6.51
N THR A 54 -0.07 -4.90 -7.38
CA THR A 54 0.29 -6.32 -7.45
C THR A 54 1.49 -6.61 -6.55
N LEU A 55 1.40 -7.65 -5.73
CA LEU A 55 2.51 -8.19 -4.94
C LEU A 55 2.97 -9.52 -5.52
N THR A 56 4.28 -9.69 -5.73
CA THR A 56 4.90 -11.00 -5.99
C THR A 56 6.09 -11.20 -5.06
N ALA A 57 6.33 -12.46 -4.66
CA ALA A 57 7.48 -12.81 -3.83
C ALA A 57 7.93 -14.24 -4.09
N THR A 58 9.25 -14.47 -3.96
CA THR A 58 9.87 -15.79 -3.91
C THR A 58 10.71 -15.89 -2.65
N ALA A 59 10.79 -17.08 -2.06
CA ALA A 59 11.63 -17.34 -0.90
C ALA A 59 12.34 -18.68 -1.04
N GLN A 60 13.61 -18.72 -0.67
CA GLN A 60 14.47 -19.89 -0.85
C GLN A 60 15.53 -19.99 0.25
N LEU A 61 15.94 -21.22 0.56
CA LEU A 61 17.04 -21.50 1.48
C LEU A 61 18.35 -21.52 0.69
N GLU A 62 19.23 -20.56 0.95
CA GLU A 62 20.53 -20.43 0.30
C GLU A 62 21.62 -20.25 1.36
N ASN A 63 22.65 -21.10 1.33
CA ASN A 63 23.82 -20.99 2.21
C ASN A 63 23.47 -20.85 3.71
N GLY A 64 22.41 -21.52 4.18
CA GLY A 64 21.94 -21.44 5.57
C GLY A 64 21.18 -20.16 5.91
N GLN A 65 20.65 -19.45 4.91
CA GLN A 65 19.84 -18.24 5.08
C GLN A 65 18.56 -18.34 4.24
N ILE A 66 17.48 -17.73 4.71
CA ILE A 66 16.24 -17.61 3.95
C ILE A 66 16.32 -16.30 3.17
N VAL A 67 16.45 -16.39 1.85
CA VAL A 67 16.49 -15.24 0.94
C VAL A 67 15.11 -15.05 0.34
N VAL A 68 14.58 -13.83 0.44
CA VAL A 68 13.25 -13.45 -0.01
C VAL A 68 13.37 -12.28 -0.99
N ASP A 69 12.95 -12.49 -2.23
CA ASP A 69 12.83 -11.44 -3.23
C ASP A 69 11.38 -11.01 -3.34
N VAL A 70 11.12 -9.71 -3.29
CA VAL A 70 9.79 -9.13 -3.32
C VAL A 70 9.72 -8.08 -4.42
N THR A 71 8.67 -8.14 -5.23
CA THR A 71 8.31 -7.07 -6.18
C THR A 71 6.92 -6.54 -5.84
N VAL A 72 6.82 -5.22 -5.76
CA VAL A 72 5.56 -4.52 -5.57
C VAL A 72 5.33 -3.62 -6.77
N THR A 73 4.20 -3.77 -7.46
CA THR A 73 3.91 -3.06 -8.71
C THR A 73 2.63 -2.23 -8.58
N ASN A 74 2.69 -0.98 -9.01
CA ASN A 74 1.51 -0.13 -9.19
C ASN A 74 1.03 -0.24 -10.64
N ASP A 75 0.25 -1.26 -10.96
CA ASP A 75 -0.24 -1.57 -12.31
C ASP A 75 -1.75 -1.36 -12.51
N GLN A 76 -2.48 -1.05 -11.44
CA GLN A 76 -3.92 -0.81 -11.47
C GLN A 76 -4.32 0.65 -11.26
N THR A 77 -3.34 1.58 -11.15
CA THR A 77 -3.63 3.01 -10.98
C THR A 77 -2.85 3.90 -11.95
N GLY A 78 -3.50 4.96 -12.41
CA GLY A 78 -2.90 5.98 -13.29
C GLY A 78 -2.10 7.06 -12.54
N HIS A 79 -1.96 6.96 -11.22
CA HIS A 79 -1.29 7.93 -10.35
C HIS A 79 -0.32 7.22 -9.39
N HIS A 80 0.40 7.98 -8.58
CA HIS A 80 1.27 7.38 -7.55
C HIS A 80 0.41 6.70 -6.45
N VAL A 81 0.94 5.67 -5.79
CA VAL A 81 0.28 5.02 -4.65
C VAL A 81 1.11 5.20 -3.36
N PRO A 82 0.50 5.66 -2.26
CA PRO A 82 -0.84 6.27 -2.18
C PRO A 82 -0.87 7.70 -2.76
N THR A 83 -2.05 8.16 -3.21
CA THR A 83 -2.29 9.55 -3.65
C THR A 83 -3.19 10.33 -2.68
N ASP A 84 -3.45 11.60 -2.99
CA ASP A 84 -4.26 12.57 -2.22
C ASP A 84 -3.57 13.04 -0.92
N SER A 85 -4.05 12.64 0.26
CA SER A 85 -3.50 13.15 1.52
C SER A 85 -2.09 12.62 1.81
N PRO A 86 -1.11 13.49 2.17
CA PRO A 86 0.26 13.07 2.54
C PRO A 86 0.32 12.35 3.89
N LEU A 87 -0.80 12.26 4.62
CA LEU A 87 -0.91 11.40 5.81
C LEU A 87 -0.94 9.90 5.45
N ARG A 88 -1.35 9.60 4.22
CA ARG A 88 -1.52 8.22 3.73
C ARG A 88 -0.17 7.61 3.40
N HIS A 89 0.00 6.36 3.79
CA HIS A 89 1.19 5.59 3.48
C HIS A 89 0.84 4.12 3.25
N VAL A 90 1.61 3.50 2.36
CA VAL A 90 1.60 2.06 2.14
C VAL A 90 2.90 1.48 2.69
N MET A 91 2.85 0.28 3.25
CA MET A 91 4.01 -0.40 3.83
C MET A 91 4.06 -1.83 3.30
N LEU A 92 5.19 -2.21 2.72
CA LEU A 92 5.58 -3.60 2.59
C LEU A 92 6.14 -4.08 3.93
N VAL A 93 5.64 -5.20 4.44
CA VAL A 93 6.15 -5.88 5.64
C VAL A 93 6.53 -7.31 5.25
N VAL A 94 7.74 -7.72 5.62
CA VAL A 94 8.28 -9.06 5.37
C VAL A 94 8.68 -9.70 6.69
N GLU A 95 8.06 -10.83 7.02
CA GLU A 95 8.36 -11.59 8.23
C GLU A 95 8.66 -13.04 7.86
N ALA A 96 9.70 -13.62 8.45
CA ALA A 96 9.99 -15.04 8.35
C ALA A 96 9.84 -15.68 9.74
N GLN A 97 9.23 -16.87 9.81
CA GLN A 97 8.92 -17.58 11.04
C GLN A 97 9.36 -19.04 10.95
N ASN A 98 9.86 -19.61 12.05
CA ASN A 98 10.10 -21.06 12.14
C ASN A 98 8.79 -21.84 12.37
N GLY A 99 8.86 -23.17 12.43
CA GLY A 99 7.70 -24.05 12.70
C GLY A 99 6.99 -23.79 14.05
N GLN A 100 7.62 -23.06 14.98
CA GLN A 100 7.05 -22.64 16.26
C GLN A 100 6.46 -21.22 16.22
N GLN A 101 6.35 -20.62 15.03
CA GLN A 101 5.88 -19.25 14.80
C GLN A 101 6.77 -18.16 15.41
N GLN A 102 8.01 -18.48 15.78
CA GLN A 102 8.98 -17.49 16.26
C GLN A 102 9.59 -16.76 15.07
N LEU A 103 9.70 -15.43 15.17
CA LEU A 103 10.30 -14.59 14.13
C LEU A 103 11.78 -14.91 13.98
N LEU A 104 12.20 -15.14 12.73
CA LEU A 104 13.59 -15.29 12.37
C LEU A 104 14.27 -13.92 12.30
N PRO A 105 15.51 -13.77 12.81
CA PRO A 105 16.25 -12.51 12.73
C PRO A 105 16.53 -12.12 11.27
N LEU A 106 16.32 -10.84 10.95
CA LEU A 106 16.80 -10.26 9.71
C LEU A 106 18.32 -10.14 9.76
N VAL A 107 18.99 -10.69 8.75
CA VAL A 107 20.44 -10.57 8.52
C VAL A 107 20.74 -9.36 7.63
N ALA A 108 19.96 -9.18 6.57
CA ALA A 108 20.11 -8.06 5.64
C ALA A 108 18.76 -7.70 4.98
N GLY A 109 18.56 -6.42 4.66
CA GLY A 109 17.36 -5.91 4.02
C GLY A 109 16.94 -4.55 4.59
N PRO A 110 16.04 -3.83 3.90
CA PRO A 110 15.53 -2.56 4.40
C PRO A 110 14.63 -2.76 5.62
N LEU A 111 14.62 -1.76 6.49
CA LEU A 111 13.74 -1.69 7.66
C LEU A 111 12.76 -0.54 7.50
N LEU A 112 11.56 -0.73 8.02
CA LEU A 112 10.56 0.33 8.08
C LEU A 112 11.02 1.45 9.03
N PRO A 113 10.87 2.71 8.61
CA PRO A 113 11.35 3.85 9.38
C PRO A 113 10.51 4.09 10.64
N GLU A 114 11.09 4.79 11.62
CA GLU A 114 10.46 5.12 12.91
C GLU A 114 9.05 5.71 12.79
N TRP A 115 8.81 6.53 11.77
CA TRP A 115 7.51 7.18 11.58
C TRP A 115 6.35 6.24 11.22
N THR A 116 6.65 4.97 10.87
CA THR A 116 5.63 3.93 10.65
C THR A 116 5.00 3.40 11.94
N GLY A 117 5.47 3.84 13.11
CA GLY A 117 4.87 3.52 14.41
C GLY A 117 5.13 2.08 14.84
N ASP A 118 4.08 1.32 15.14
CA ASP A 118 4.10 -0.10 15.52
C ASP A 118 4.76 -1.04 14.49
N PHE A 119 4.95 -0.58 13.25
CA PHE A 119 5.71 -1.30 12.23
C PHE A 119 7.19 -0.89 12.16
N ALA A 120 7.62 0.12 12.92
CA ALA A 120 9.00 0.60 12.89
C ALA A 120 10.01 -0.50 13.20
N GLY A 121 11.11 -0.52 12.45
CA GLY A 121 12.18 -1.51 12.60
C GLY A 121 11.83 -2.91 12.10
N LYS A 122 10.61 -3.16 11.60
CA LYS A 122 10.30 -4.42 10.90
C LYS A 122 10.94 -4.44 9.51
N PRO A 123 11.32 -5.61 8.97
CA PRO A 123 11.79 -5.71 7.60
C PRO A 123 10.69 -5.27 6.63
N GLY A 124 11.01 -4.30 5.77
CA GLY A 124 10.02 -3.74 4.87
C GLY A 124 10.46 -2.47 4.16
N HIS A 125 9.52 -1.92 3.38
CA HIS A 125 9.66 -0.65 2.64
C HIS A 125 8.39 0.17 2.81
N ALA A 126 8.50 1.47 3.08
CA ALA A 126 7.36 2.37 3.17
C ALA A 126 7.24 3.28 1.93
N TYR A 127 6.06 3.35 1.33
CA TYR A 127 5.71 4.19 0.18
C TYR A 127 4.83 5.35 0.63
N ALA A 128 5.39 6.56 0.66
CA ALA A 128 4.73 7.73 1.23
C ALA A 128 5.33 9.05 0.71
N LYS A 129 4.52 10.12 0.75
CA LYS A 129 5.04 11.49 0.64
C LYS A 129 5.14 12.07 2.04
N ILE A 130 6.36 12.21 2.54
CA ILE A 130 6.61 12.72 3.88
C ILE A 130 6.99 14.19 3.83
N LEU A 131 6.27 14.99 4.61
CA LEU A 131 6.45 16.43 4.70
C LEU A 131 7.13 16.80 6.02
N GLN A 132 7.86 17.92 5.99
CA GLN A 132 8.40 18.57 7.18
C GLN A 132 7.86 20.00 7.29
N ASP A 133 7.39 20.38 8.48
CA ASP A 133 6.96 21.76 8.79
C ASP A 133 8.18 22.68 8.83
N GLU A 134 8.19 23.75 8.03
CA GLU A 134 9.30 24.70 7.97
C GLU A 134 9.39 25.58 9.23
N TRP A 135 8.29 25.77 9.96
CA TRP A 135 8.29 26.62 11.15
C TRP A 135 8.81 25.91 12.39
N THR A 136 8.51 24.62 12.54
CA THR A 136 8.78 23.85 13.76
C THR A 136 9.78 22.73 13.56
N GLY A 137 10.04 22.31 12.31
CA GLY A 137 10.84 21.14 11.99
C GLY A 137 10.12 19.81 12.21
N GLU A 138 8.83 19.81 12.61
CA GLU A 138 8.01 18.61 12.81
C GLU A 138 8.08 17.70 11.58
N PHE A 139 8.41 16.42 11.82
CA PHE A 139 8.56 15.40 10.80
C PHE A 139 8.19 14.02 11.38
N PRO A 140 7.27 13.26 10.75
CA PRO A 140 6.34 13.70 9.71
C PRO A 140 5.39 14.77 10.23
N THR A 141 5.13 15.83 9.47
CA THR A 141 4.06 16.77 9.84
C THR A 141 2.73 16.39 9.19
N GLY A 142 1.65 16.47 9.97
CA GLY A 142 0.28 16.48 9.46
C GLY A 142 -0.27 17.88 9.20
N ALA A 143 0.52 18.93 9.51
CA ALA A 143 0.10 20.33 9.45
C ALA A 143 0.21 20.91 8.03
N ILE A 144 -0.48 20.31 7.06
CA ILE A 144 -0.43 20.67 5.63
C ILE A 144 -0.93 22.09 5.30
N TRP A 145 -1.47 22.81 6.30
CA TRP A 145 -1.88 24.21 6.20
C TRP A 145 -0.75 25.20 6.53
N ARG A 146 0.42 24.72 6.97
CA ARG A 146 1.64 25.53 7.19
C ARG A 146 2.58 25.44 5.98
N PRO A 147 3.59 26.33 5.88
CA PRO A 147 4.70 26.12 4.97
C PRO A 147 5.40 24.79 5.26
N VAL A 148 5.51 23.95 4.25
CA VAL A 148 6.05 22.60 4.34
C VAL A 148 6.98 22.35 3.17
N GLN A 149 8.01 21.55 3.42
CA GLN A 149 8.86 20.99 2.37
C GLN A 149 8.65 19.49 2.25
N ILE A 150 8.82 18.96 1.03
CA ILE A 150 8.89 17.52 0.82
C ILE A 150 10.24 17.05 1.36
N LYS A 151 10.20 16.28 2.45
CA LYS A 151 11.40 15.69 3.03
C LYS A 151 11.76 14.39 2.31
N GLU A 152 10.74 13.63 1.92
CA GLU A 152 10.88 12.35 1.23
C GLU A 152 9.62 12.07 0.38
N ASP A 153 9.79 11.48 -0.81
CA ASP A 153 8.68 10.97 -1.63
C ASP A 153 9.05 9.59 -2.17
N THR A 154 8.68 8.55 -1.42
CA THR A 154 8.85 7.14 -1.79
C THR A 154 7.59 6.52 -2.37
N ARG A 155 6.57 7.32 -2.72
CA ARG A 155 5.34 6.78 -3.29
C ARG A 155 5.65 5.98 -4.55
N LEU A 156 5.03 4.82 -4.70
CA LEU A 156 5.23 4.00 -5.89
C LEU A 156 4.59 4.70 -7.09
N ALA A 157 5.42 5.13 -8.05
CA ALA A 157 4.97 5.85 -9.22
C ALA A 157 3.98 5.02 -10.06
N ALA A 158 3.15 5.70 -10.87
CA ALA A 158 2.21 5.03 -11.76
C ALA A 158 2.94 4.06 -12.69
N MET A 159 2.39 2.85 -12.87
CA MET A 159 2.93 1.81 -13.75
C MET A 159 4.38 1.42 -13.46
N SER A 160 4.83 1.59 -12.22
CA SER A 160 6.20 1.30 -11.78
C SER A 160 6.23 0.16 -10.78
N SER A 161 7.39 -0.49 -10.68
CA SER A 161 7.68 -1.55 -9.72
C SER A 161 8.81 -1.14 -8.78
N ASP A 162 8.69 -1.52 -7.52
CA ASP A 162 9.79 -1.55 -6.55
C ASP A 162 10.21 -3.00 -6.32
N VAL A 163 11.53 -3.23 -6.23
CA VAL A 163 12.11 -4.55 -5.99
C VAL A 163 13.00 -4.46 -4.75
N SER A 164 12.75 -5.34 -3.79
CA SER A 164 13.54 -5.42 -2.57
C SER A 164 13.87 -6.87 -2.21
N GLN A 165 15.00 -7.06 -1.54
CA GLN A 165 15.46 -8.36 -1.06
C GLN A 165 15.65 -8.33 0.45
N TYR A 166 15.29 -9.43 1.10
CA TYR A 166 15.42 -9.65 2.54
C TYR A 166 16.09 -10.99 2.78
N THR A 167 17.01 -11.01 3.73
CA THR A 167 17.76 -12.20 4.10
C THR A 167 17.58 -12.43 5.58
N PHE A 168 17.06 -13.60 5.96
CA PHE A 168 16.84 -14.00 7.33
C PHE A 168 17.78 -15.16 7.71
N ALA A 169 18.13 -15.25 8.99
CA ALA A 169 18.82 -16.42 9.50
C ALA A 169 17.90 -17.64 9.38
N ALA A 170 18.38 -18.73 8.78
CA ALA A 170 17.60 -19.96 8.73
C ALA A 170 17.66 -20.69 10.08
N PRO A 171 16.57 -21.37 10.49
CA PRO A 171 16.61 -22.28 11.62
C PRO A 171 17.42 -23.54 11.27
N ASP A 172 17.79 -24.33 12.28
CA ASP A 172 18.66 -25.50 12.12
C ASP A 172 18.07 -26.57 11.18
N ASP A 173 16.74 -26.70 11.14
CA ASP A 173 16.01 -27.59 10.25
C ASP A 173 15.80 -26.99 8.84
N GLY A 174 16.18 -25.72 8.64
CA GLY A 174 16.02 -24.99 7.39
C GLY A 174 14.57 -24.65 7.02
N SER A 175 13.59 -24.96 7.88
CA SER A 175 12.17 -24.79 7.60
C SER A 175 11.67 -23.41 8.01
N ALA A 176 10.97 -22.70 7.12
CA ALA A 176 10.44 -21.38 7.43
C ALA A 176 9.14 -21.07 6.69
N THR A 177 8.25 -20.37 7.37
CA THR A 177 7.12 -19.68 6.75
C THR A 177 7.46 -18.21 6.58
N VAL A 178 7.50 -17.74 5.33
CA VAL A 178 7.65 -16.32 5.00
C VAL A 178 6.27 -15.72 4.73
N LYS A 179 5.97 -14.59 5.39
CA LYS A 179 4.76 -13.79 5.21
C LYS A 179 5.16 -12.43 4.64
N VAL A 180 4.58 -12.07 3.51
CA VAL A 180 4.80 -10.80 2.81
C VAL A 180 3.46 -10.09 2.71
N GLN A 181 3.38 -8.85 3.19
CA GLN A 181 2.12 -8.10 3.20
C GLN A 181 2.33 -6.68 2.69
N VAL A 182 1.38 -6.18 1.88
CA VAL A 182 1.26 -4.76 1.55
C VAL A 182 0.10 -4.21 2.38
N LEU A 183 0.39 -3.22 3.21
CA LEU A 183 -0.51 -2.63 4.18
C LEU A 183 -0.74 -1.16 3.85
N TYR A 184 -1.95 -0.67 4.06
CA TYR A 184 -2.30 0.74 3.92
C TYR A 184 -2.76 1.32 5.25
N ARG A 185 -2.28 2.53 5.55
CA ARG A 185 -2.68 3.30 6.73
C ARG A 185 -3.04 4.74 6.31
N LYS A 186 -4.16 5.25 6.83
CA LYS A 186 -4.70 6.58 6.46
C LYS A 186 -3.93 7.75 7.08
N ALA A 187 -3.34 7.57 8.26
CA ALA A 187 -2.62 8.60 8.99
C ALA A 187 -1.47 8.03 9.83
N PHE A 188 -0.44 8.83 10.09
CA PHE A 188 0.63 8.47 11.02
C PHE A 188 0.08 8.11 12.40
N GLN A 189 0.61 7.05 13.02
CA GLN A 189 0.05 6.49 14.25
C GLN A 189 -0.07 7.53 15.37
N GLN A 190 0.99 8.29 15.63
CA GLN A 190 0.99 9.31 16.69
C GLN A 190 -0.13 10.35 16.47
N LEU A 191 -0.35 10.78 15.23
CA LEU A 191 -1.43 11.71 14.91
C LEU A 191 -2.80 11.07 15.12
N ALA A 192 -2.98 9.83 14.68
CA ALA A 192 -4.22 9.08 14.90
C ALA A 192 -4.52 8.93 16.40
N GLU A 193 -3.53 8.57 17.21
CA GLU A 193 -3.64 8.48 18.67
C GLU A 193 -4.03 9.81 19.31
N TRP A 194 -3.37 10.91 18.94
CA TRP A 194 -3.72 12.25 19.44
C TRP A 194 -5.14 12.69 19.08
N LYS A 195 -5.66 12.23 17.95
CA LYS A 195 -7.00 12.57 17.47
C LYS A 195 -8.08 11.55 17.87
N GLY A 196 -7.68 10.43 18.47
CA GLY A 196 -8.57 9.31 18.76
C GLY A 196 -9.15 8.67 17.50
N TRP A 197 -8.41 8.70 16.38
CA TRP A 197 -8.82 8.01 15.15
C TRP A 197 -8.51 6.52 15.26
N ASP A 198 -9.48 5.69 14.91
CA ASP A 198 -9.45 4.23 15.01
C ASP A 198 -9.53 3.54 13.64
N ASP A 199 -9.22 4.27 12.57
CA ASP A 199 -9.17 3.71 11.22
C ASP A 199 -8.25 2.48 11.17
N PRO A 200 -8.74 1.34 10.68
CA PRO A 200 -7.94 0.12 10.65
C PRO A 200 -6.81 0.21 9.62
N VAL A 201 -5.72 -0.51 9.89
CA VAL A 201 -4.73 -0.84 8.86
C VAL A 201 -5.38 -1.82 7.88
N VAL A 202 -5.37 -1.47 6.60
CA VAL A 202 -5.96 -2.32 5.56
C VAL A 202 -4.88 -3.18 4.93
N VAL A 203 -5.09 -4.49 4.90
CA VAL A 203 -4.26 -5.41 4.11
C VAL A 203 -4.69 -5.28 2.65
N MET A 204 -3.81 -4.72 1.81
CA MET A 204 -4.05 -4.61 0.37
C MET A 204 -3.76 -5.94 -0.32
N GLU A 205 -2.59 -6.51 -0.03
CA GLU A 205 -2.11 -7.78 -0.61
C GLU A 205 -1.37 -8.60 0.45
N LYS A 206 -1.37 -9.92 0.29
CA LYS A 206 -0.59 -10.84 1.14
C LYS A 206 -0.17 -12.10 0.42
N ILE A 207 1.04 -12.57 0.70
CA ILE A 207 1.58 -13.85 0.23
C ILE A 207 2.18 -14.59 1.42
N GLN A 208 2.01 -15.91 1.44
CA GLN A 208 2.68 -16.80 2.38
C GLN A 208 3.42 -17.89 1.60
N ILE A 209 4.71 -18.08 1.89
CA ILE A 209 5.60 -19.05 1.22
C ILE A 209 6.17 -19.97 2.27
N GLN A 210 6.18 -21.27 2.00
CA GLN A 210 6.93 -22.26 2.79
C GLN A 210 8.28 -22.50 2.14
N VAL A 211 9.33 -22.52 2.96
CA VAL A 211 10.72 -22.79 2.58
C VAL A 211 11.21 -23.98 3.40
N GLY A 212 11.96 -24.89 2.78
CA GLY A 212 12.39 -26.15 3.41
C GLY A 212 11.39 -27.30 3.24
N GLU A 213 11.76 -28.51 3.66
CA GLU A 213 10.82 -29.64 3.70
C GLU A 213 9.79 -29.43 4.83
N PRO A 214 8.52 -29.80 4.61
CA PRO A 214 7.44 -29.60 5.59
C PRO A 214 7.56 -30.46 6.86
#